data_AF-A0A961SHK3-F1
#
_entry.id   AF-A0A961SHK3-F1
#
_cell.length_a   1.000
_cell.length_b   1.000
_cell.length_c   1.000
_cell.angle_alpha   90.00
_cell.angle_beta   90.00
_cell.angle_gamma   90.00
#
_symmetry.space_group_name_H-M   'P 1'
#
loop_
_entity.id
_entity.type
_entity.pdbx_description
1 polymer ?
#
loop_
_entity_poly.entity_id
_entity_poly.type
_entity_poly.pdbx_seq_one_letter_code
_entity_poly.pdbx_strand_id
1 'polypeptide(L)'
;MTTGLRSQLRQWLGLEAKASQTAKLIAWATGGQPVWTPRDYASLAREGFTKNPIVYRSVRMIAEAAASVPLYLLDGAKEIDDHPLLTLLKRPNP
;
A
#
# COMPACT_ATOMS: atom_id res chain seq x y z
N MET A 1 22.44 30.67 30.98
CA MET A 1 21.10 30.13 31.29
C MET A 1 20.09 30.37 30.15
N THR A 2 20.43 30.04 28.88
CA THR A 2 19.52 30.30 27.74
C THR A 2 19.55 29.23 26.63
N THR A 3 20.18 28.07 26.83
CA THR A 3 20.34 27.01 25.80
C THR A 3 19.18 25.99 25.77
N GLY A 4 18.04 26.26 26.43
CA GLY A 4 16.91 25.32 26.53
C GLY A 4 15.73 25.60 25.59
N LEU A 5 15.53 26.85 25.17
CA LEU A 5 14.28 27.25 24.49
C LEU A 5 14.19 26.76 23.04
N ARG A 6 15.33 26.66 22.33
CA ARG A 6 15.38 26.17 20.94
C ARG A 6 15.25 24.65 20.82
N SER A 7 15.66 23.88 21.84
CA SER A 7 15.49 22.42 21.84
C SER A 7 14.06 22.03 22.19
N GLN A 8 13.40 22.76 23.09
CA GLN A 8 12.00 22.52 23.48
C GLN A 8 11.02 22.72 22.31
N LEU A 9 11.26 23.71 21.44
CA LEU A 9 10.43 23.93 20.25
C LEU A 9 10.52 22.80 19.21
N ARG A 10 11.68 22.14 19.08
CA ARG A 10 11.84 20.98 18.18
C ARG A 10 11.13 19.73 18.71
N GLN A 11 11.13 19.55 20.04
CA GLN A 11 10.46 18.42 20.68
C GLN A 11 8.93 18.54 20.60
N TRP A 12 8.38 19.76 20.75
CA TRP A 12 6.95 20.03 20.55
C TRP A 12 6.49 19.83 19.11
N LEU A 13 7.37 20.02 18.12
CA LEU A 13 7.10 19.78 16.70
C LEU A 13 7.29 18.30 16.27
N GLY A 14 7.58 17.39 17.21
CA GLY A 14 7.77 15.97 16.91
C GLY A 14 9.00 15.65 16.05
N LEU A 15 9.94 16.60 15.93
CA LEU A 15 11.19 16.43 15.19
C LEU A 15 12.26 15.77 16.08
N GLU A 16 11.90 14.67 16.74
CA GLU A 16 12.89 13.80 17.38
C GLU A 16 13.62 13.00 16.30
N ALA A 17 14.81 13.46 15.93
CA ALA A 17 15.71 12.66 15.12
C ALA A 17 16.19 11.47 15.95
N LYS A 18 15.71 10.27 15.61
CA LYS A 18 16.12 9.02 16.25
C LYS A 18 17.66 8.91 16.23
N ALA A 19 18.29 9.07 17.39
CA ALA A 19 19.75 9.07 17.55
C ALA A 19 20.39 7.69 17.26
N SER A 20 19.56 6.64 17.23
CA SER A 20 19.99 5.27 16.98
C SER A 20 20.35 5.08 15.50
N GLN A 21 21.65 4.86 15.25
CA GLN A 21 22.16 4.38 13.94
C GLN A 21 21.72 2.95 13.62
N THR A 22 21.01 2.28 14.53
CA THR A 22 20.45 0.94 14.34
C THR A 22 19.52 0.88 13.13
N ALA A 23 18.82 1.97 12.78
CA ALA A 23 17.99 2.00 11.57
C ALA A 23 18.83 1.86 10.27
N LYS A 24 20.03 2.47 10.23
CA LYS A 24 20.96 2.34 9.09
C LYS A 24 21.61 0.96 9.06
N LEU A 25 21.94 0.41 10.23
CA LEU A 25 22.45 -0.97 10.35
C LEU A 25 21.41 -2.02 9.99
N ILE A 26 20.12 -1.84 10.35
CA ILE A 26 19.02 -2.70 9.92
C ILE A 26 18.90 -2.62 8.41
N ALA A 27 18.87 -1.42 7.81
CA ALA A 27 18.78 -1.28 6.35
C ALA A 27 19.95 -1.93 5.58
N TRP A 28 21.16 -1.92 6.17
CA TRP A 28 22.32 -2.63 5.60
C TRP A 28 22.27 -4.15 5.86
N ALA A 29 21.86 -4.59 7.05
CA ALA A 29 21.76 -6.00 7.40
C ALA A 29 20.61 -6.73 6.69
N THR A 30 19.51 -6.01 6.39
CA THR A 30 18.34 -6.53 5.66
C THR A 30 18.39 -6.17 4.17
N GLY A 31 19.59 -5.98 3.61
CA GLY A 31 19.81 -5.59 2.22
C GLY A 31 18.92 -6.35 1.24
N GLY A 32 17.94 -5.64 0.67
CA GLY A 32 17.14 -6.05 -0.48
C GLY A 32 16.06 -7.11 -0.27
N GLN A 33 15.90 -7.71 0.92
CA GLN A 33 14.88 -8.74 1.13
C GLN A 33 13.71 -8.19 1.97
N PRO A 34 12.48 -8.12 1.42
CA PRO A 34 11.33 -7.71 2.20
C PRO A 34 11.04 -8.76 3.28
N VAL A 35 11.20 -8.38 4.55
CA VAL A 35 10.84 -9.22 5.70
C VAL A 35 9.34 -9.04 5.96
N TRP A 36 8.52 -9.83 5.28
CA TRP A 36 7.11 -9.99 5.63
C TRP A 36 6.98 -10.95 6.82
N THR A 37 5.96 -10.76 7.66
CA THR A 37 5.58 -11.79 8.64
C THR A 37 5.41 -13.12 7.89
N PRO A 38 6.00 -14.25 8.34
CA PRO A 38 5.79 -15.55 7.70
C PRO A 38 4.35 -16.01 8.03
N ARG A 39 3.39 -15.39 7.35
CA ARG A 39 2.04 -15.92 7.18
C ARG A 39 2.09 -16.65 5.87
N ASP A 40 1.97 -17.97 5.94
CA ASP A 40 1.78 -18.79 4.76
C ASP A 40 0.47 -18.33 4.08
N TYR A 41 0.60 -17.41 3.12
CA TYR A 41 -0.52 -16.82 2.39
C TYR A 41 -1.26 -17.87 1.57
N ALA A 42 -0.57 -18.90 1.10
CA ALA A 42 -1.20 -20.01 0.40
C ALA A 42 -2.12 -20.78 1.35
N SER A 43 -1.65 -21.08 2.56
CA SER A 43 -2.50 -21.69 3.60
C SER A 43 -3.64 -20.77 4.03
N LEU A 44 -3.41 -19.46 4.18
CA LEU A 44 -4.49 -18.52 4.50
C LEU A 44 -5.56 -18.43 3.40
N ALA A 45 -5.16 -18.43 2.13
CA ALA A 45 -6.10 -18.43 1.01
C ALA A 45 -6.89 -19.74 0.93
N ARG A 46 -6.23 -20.88 1.19
CA ARG A 46 -6.88 -22.20 1.21
C ARG A 46 -7.87 -22.33 2.37
N GLU A 47 -7.45 -22.03 3.60
CA GLU A 47 -8.29 -22.18 4.78
C GLU A 47 -9.35 -21.08 4.89
N GLY A 48 -9.00 -19.85 4.53
CA GLY A 48 -9.93 -18.71 4.52
C GLY A 48 -10.81 -18.70 3.28
N PHE A 49 -10.27 -18.30 2.14
CA PHE A 49 -11.08 -18.03 0.95
C PHE A 49 -11.70 -19.28 0.33
N THR A 50 -10.99 -20.41 0.30
CA THR A 50 -11.48 -21.63 -0.39
C THR A 50 -12.45 -22.43 0.47
N LYS A 51 -12.18 -22.56 1.78
CA LYS A 51 -12.95 -23.43 2.70
C LYS A 51 -13.99 -22.69 3.55
N ASN A 52 -13.97 -21.36 3.64
CA ASN A 52 -14.93 -20.59 4.43
C ASN A 52 -15.85 -19.73 3.54
N PRO A 53 -17.17 -20.02 3.51
CA PRO A 53 -18.11 -19.31 2.63
C PRO A 53 -18.30 -17.83 3.00
N ILE A 54 -18.12 -17.44 4.28
CA ILE A 54 -18.23 -16.05 4.73
C ILE A 54 -17.07 -15.24 4.15
N VAL A 55 -15.84 -15.77 4.27
CA VAL A 55 -14.63 -15.11 3.73
C VAL A 55 -14.74 -15.01 2.21
N TYR A 56 -15.15 -16.08 1.54
CA TYR A 56 -15.41 -16.07 0.10
C TYR A 56 -16.37 -14.95 -0.29
N ARG A 57 -17.52 -14.86 0.39
CA ARG A 57 -18.55 -13.86 0.06
C ARG A 57 -18.04 -12.43 0.28
N SER A 58 -17.36 -12.18 1.39
CA SER A 58 -16.80 -10.86 1.71
C SER A 58 -15.80 -10.40 0.65
N VAL A 59 -14.84 -11.26 0.29
CA VAL A 59 -13.84 -10.93 -0.74
C VAL A 59 -14.50 -10.73 -2.09
N ARG A 60 -15.42 -11.61 -2.49
CA ARG A 60 -16.13 -11.50 -3.77
C ARG A 60 -16.96 -10.22 -3.86
N MET A 61 -17.66 -9.86 -2.79
CA MET A 61 -18.46 -8.63 -2.74
C MET A 61 -17.60 -7.39 -2.97
N ILE A 62 -16.45 -7.29 -2.28
CA ILE A 62 -15.54 -6.15 -2.41
C ILE A 62 -14.91 -6.12 -3.80
N ALA A 63 -14.46 -7.27 -4.31
CA ALA A 63 -13.82 -7.36 -5.62
C ALA A 63 -14.79 -6.98 -6.76
N GLU A 64 -16.03 -7.49 -6.74
CA GLU A 64 -17.05 -7.14 -7.72
C GLU A 64 -17.45 -5.66 -7.62
N ALA A 65 -17.59 -5.13 -6.40
CA ALA A 65 -17.88 -3.71 -6.20
C ALA A 65 -16.76 -2.82 -6.75
N ALA A 66 -15.49 -3.14 -6.45
CA ALA A 66 -14.34 -2.40 -6.96
C ALA A 66 -14.25 -2.47 -8.51
N ALA A 67 -14.50 -3.64 -9.10
CA ALA A 67 -14.50 -3.81 -10.56
C ALA A 67 -15.66 -3.10 -11.27
N SER A 68 -16.75 -2.79 -10.56
CA SER A 68 -17.92 -2.11 -11.13
C SER A 68 -17.72 -0.61 -11.32
N VAL A 69 -16.70 -0.02 -10.68
CA VAL A 69 -16.43 1.42 -10.76
C VAL A 69 -15.84 1.77 -12.14
N PRO A 70 -16.47 2.66 -12.93
CA PRO A 70 -15.93 3.08 -14.21
C PRO A 70 -14.65 3.89 -14.01
N LEU A 71 -13.65 3.62 -14.86
CA LEU A 71 -12.39 4.36 -14.90
C LEU A 71 -12.41 5.34 -16.08
N TYR A 72 -12.01 6.58 -15.81
CA TYR A 72 -11.93 7.66 -16.79
C TYR A 72 -10.48 8.08 -17.01
N LEU A 73 -10.11 8.36 -18.26
CA LEU A 73 -8.81 8.91 -18.60
C LEU A 73 -8.93 10.43 -18.69
N LEU A 74 -8.15 11.15 -17.88
CA LEU A 74 -8.12 12.60 -17.89
C LEU A 74 -6.71 13.10 -18.25
N ASP A 75 -6.66 14.12 -19.10
CA ASP A 75 -5.48 14.96 -19.31
C ASP A 75 -5.80 16.38 -18.78
N GLY A 76 -5.30 16.67 -17.58
CA GLY A 76 -5.74 17.84 -16.81
C GLY A 76 -7.23 17.78 -16.49
N ALA A 77 -8.00 18.74 -17.01
CA ALA A 77 -9.45 18.82 -16.84
C ALA A 77 -10.24 18.21 -18.01
N LYS A 78 -9.57 17.67 -19.03
CA LYS A 78 -10.21 17.12 -20.23
C LYS A 78 -10.31 15.60 -20.12
N GLU A 79 -11.53 15.09 -20.25
CA GLU A 79 -11.78 13.65 -20.42
C GLU A 79 -11.44 13.19 -21.84
N ILE A 80 -10.81 12.04 -21.94
CA ILE A 80 -10.39 11.42 -23.20
C ILE A 80 -11.08 10.07 -23.30
N ASP A 81 -11.98 9.94 -24.28
CA ASP A 81 -12.79 8.73 -24.46
C ASP A 81 -12.13 7.67 -25.36
N ASP A 82 -11.28 8.11 -26.29
CA ASP A 82 -10.57 7.24 -27.25
C ASP A 82 -9.07 7.27 -27.00
N HIS A 83 -8.55 6.21 -26.37
CA HIS A 83 -7.13 6.05 -26.10
C HIS A 83 -6.74 4.55 -26.01
N PRO A 84 -5.56 4.15 -26.50
CA PRO A 84 -5.09 2.76 -26.42
C PRO A 84 -5.08 2.19 -24.99
N LEU A 85 -4.80 3.02 -23.97
CA LEU A 85 -4.83 2.59 -22.56
C LEU A 85 -6.23 2.17 -22.10
N LEU A 86 -7.29 2.88 -22.54
CA LEU A 86 -8.66 2.49 -22.22
C LEU A 86 -9.02 1.15 -22.88
N THR A 87 -8.51 0.92 -24.09
CA THR A 87 -8.66 -0.36 -24.78
C THR A 87 -7.95 -1.49 -24.04
N LEU A 88 -6.72 -1.25 -23.57
CA LEU A 88 -5.94 -2.20 -22.78
C LEU A 88 -6.61 -2.51 -21.44
N LEU A 89 -7.12 -1.49 -20.72
CA LEU A 89 -7.80 -1.70 -19.44
C LEU A 89 -9.09 -2.51 -19.60
N LYS A 90 -9.82 -2.33 -20.70
CA LYS A 90 -11.01 -3.14 -21.02
C LYS A 90 -10.64 -4.58 -21.38
N ARG A 91 -9.45 -4.81 -21.96
CA ARG A 91 -9.00 -6.13 -22.42
C ARG A 91 -7.50 -6.31 -22.17
N PRO A 92 -7.09 -6.60 -20.92
CA PRO A 92 -5.68 -6.60 -20.53
C PRO A 92 -4.87 -7.75 -21.15
N ASN A 93 -5.55 -8.84 -21.51
CA ASN A 93 -4.97 -10.01 -22.15
C ASN A 93 -5.61 -10.23 -23.53
N PRO A 94 -4.88 -10.82 -24.50
CA PRO A 94 -5.36 -11.03 -25.88
C PRO A 94 -6.51 -12.02 -26.00
#